data_AF-A0AAW9ECZ2-F1
#
_entry.id   AF-A0AAW9ECZ2-F1
#
_cell.length_a   1.000
_cell.length_b   1.000
_cell.length_c   1.000
_cell.angle_alpha   90.00
_cell.angle_beta   90.00
_cell.angle_gamma   90.00
#
_symmetry.space_group_name_H-M   'P 1'
#
loop_
_entity.id
_entity.type
_entity.pdbx_description
1 polymer ?
#
loop_
_entity_poly.entity_id
_entity_poly.type
_entity_poly.pdbx_seq_one_letter_code
_entity_poly.pdbx_strand_id
1 'polypeptide(L)'
;PYGFVDRISKLVPPDPGMTLEKAFAAEPQLPEIYEADEEVKSLIDMARKLEGVTRNAGKHAGGVVISPTKITDFAPLYCDPEGNN
;
A
#
# COMPACT_ATOMS: atom_id res chain seq x y z
N PRO A 1 -19.93 4.03 -0.80
CA PRO A 1 -19.69 5.42 -0.30
C PRO A 1 -18.48 5.47 0.65
N TYR A 2 -17.79 6.62 0.79
CA TYR A 2 -16.56 6.72 1.62
C TYR A 2 -16.78 6.23 3.06
N GLY A 3 -17.91 6.59 3.68
CA GLY A 3 -18.22 6.18 5.05
C GLY A 3 -18.35 4.67 5.25
N PHE A 4 -18.73 3.90 4.23
CA PHE A 4 -18.80 2.44 4.35
C PHE A 4 -17.40 1.84 4.53
N VAL A 5 -16.46 2.20 3.64
CA VAL A 5 -15.08 1.69 3.66
C VAL A 5 -14.25 2.25 4.82
N ASP A 6 -14.51 3.50 5.22
CA ASP A 6 -13.82 4.15 6.34
C ASP A 6 -14.10 3.45 7.68
N ARG A 7 -15.30 2.91 7.87
CA ARG A 7 -15.63 2.09 9.06
C ARG A 7 -14.76 0.83 9.15
N ILE A 8 -14.51 0.18 8.00
CA ILE A 8 -13.69 -1.03 7.93
C ILE A 8 -12.21 -0.68 8.13
N SER A 9 -11.71 0.38 7.47
CA SER A 9 -10.29 0.75 7.57
C SER A 9 -9.87 1.18 8.97
N LYS A 10 -10.79 1.76 9.76
CA LYS A 10 -10.54 2.13 11.16
C LYS A 10 -10.33 0.95 12.11
N LEU A 11 -10.74 -0.25 11.71
CA LEU A 11 -10.48 -1.49 12.45
C LEU A 11 -9.06 -2.02 12.21
N VAL A 12 -8.34 -1.51 11.21
CA VAL A 12 -6.93 -1.88 10.97
C VAL A 12 -6.04 -1.09 11.94
N PRO A 13 -5.27 -1.76 12.83
CA PRO A 13 -4.44 -1.05 13.81
C PRO A 13 -3.33 -0.20 13.16
N PRO A 14 -2.89 0.89 13.80
CA PRO A 14 -2.02 1.90 13.20
C PRO A 14 -0.53 1.53 13.18
N ASP A 15 -0.15 0.31 13.57
CA ASP A 15 1.25 -0.09 13.71
C ASP A 15 2.04 0.00 12.39
N PRO A 16 3.28 0.52 12.41
CA PRO A 16 4.17 0.44 11.26
C PRO A 16 4.39 -1.02 10.82
N GLY A 17 4.27 -1.29 9.52
CA GLY A 17 4.39 -2.66 8.99
C GLY A 17 3.19 -3.56 9.30
N MET A 18 2.01 -2.96 9.51
CA MET A 18 0.73 -3.66 9.56
C MET A 18 0.45 -4.41 8.25
N THR A 19 -0.24 -5.54 8.37
CA THR A 19 -0.69 -6.40 7.28
C THR A 19 -2.10 -6.88 7.59
N LEU A 20 -2.88 -7.28 6.59
CA LEU A 20 -4.23 -7.81 6.78
C LEU A 20 -4.23 -9.04 7.70
N GLU A 21 -3.22 -9.92 7.62
CA GLU A 21 -3.09 -11.08 8.52
C GLU A 21 -2.96 -10.65 9.98
N LYS A 22 -2.01 -9.76 10.30
CA LYS A 22 -1.85 -9.18 11.63
C LYS A 22 -3.10 -8.44 12.12
N ALA A 23 -3.76 -7.69 11.24
CA ALA A 23 -5.00 -6.98 11.59
C ALA A 23 -6.10 -7.94 12.01
N PHE A 24 -6.31 -9.03 11.25
CA PHE A 24 -7.28 -10.09 11.59
C PHE A 24 -6.98 -10.81 12.91
N ALA A 25 -5.70 -10.94 13.28
CA ALA A 25 -5.31 -11.53 14.55
C ALA A 25 -5.47 -10.56 15.74
N ALA A 26 -5.33 -9.25 15.49
CA ALA A 26 -5.34 -8.22 16.53
C ALA A 26 -6.73 -7.63 16.83
N GLU A 27 -7.62 -7.55 15.83
CA GLU A 27 -8.97 -6.98 15.96
C GLU A 27 -10.04 -8.04 15.69
N PRO A 28 -10.71 -8.58 16.74
CA PRO A 28 -11.73 -9.62 16.61
C PRO A 28 -12.94 -9.23 15.76
N GLN A 29 -13.26 -7.92 15.65
CA GLN A 29 -14.36 -7.47 14.82
C GLN A 29 -14.10 -7.70 13.32
N LEU A 30 -12.84 -7.75 12.87
CA LEU A 30 -12.52 -7.98 11.45
C LEU A 30 -12.99 -9.36 10.96
N PRO A 31 -12.65 -10.49 11.63
CA PRO A 31 -13.25 -11.79 11.34
C PRO A 31 -14.78 -11.79 11.38
N GLU A 32 -15.39 -11.12 12.37
CA GLU A 32 -16.85 -11.09 12.53
C GLU A 32 -17.53 -10.44 11.32
N ILE A 33 -17.09 -9.25 10.91
CA ILE A 33 -17.69 -8.55 9.76
C ILE A 33 -17.33 -9.21 8.43
N TYR A 34 -16.19 -9.90 8.35
CA TYR A 34 -15.78 -10.65 7.16
C TYR A 34 -16.70 -11.85 6.90
N GLU A 35 -17.17 -12.53 7.95
CA GLU A 35 -18.12 -13.65 7.80
C GLU A 35 -19.59 -13.20 7.77
N ALA A 36 -19.92 -12.04 8.35
CA ALA A 36 -21.28 -11.54 8.42
C ALA A 36 -21.74 -10.76 7.16
N ASP A 37 -20.81 -10.15 6.41
CA ASP A 37 -21.13 -9.26 5.30
C ASP A 37 -20.35 -9.65 4.02
N GLU A 38 -21.10 -10.09 3.00
CA GLU A 38 -20.55 -10.51 1.70
C GLU A 38 -19.83 -9.37 0.95
N GLU A 39 -20.26 -8.12 1.11
CA GLU A 39 -19.57 -6.97 0.50
C GLU A 39 -18.20 -6.76 1.16
N VAL A 40 -18.13 -6.92 2.49
CA VAL A 40 -16.86 -6.85 3.25
C VAL A 40 -15.94 -8.00 2.89
N LYS A 41 -16.49 -9.22 2.77
CA LYS A 41 -15.74 -10.41 2.35
C LYS A 41 -15.05 -10.21 1.00
N SER A 42 -15.83 -9.82 -0.01
CA SER A 42 -15.34 -9.54 -1.37
C SER A 42 -14.26 -8.45 -1.39
N LEU A 43 -14.48 -7.37 -0.61
CA LEU A 43 -13.51 -6.28 -0.48
C LEU A 43 -12.19 -6.78 0.10
N ILE A 44 -12.22 -7.53 1.21
CA ILE A 44 -11.02 -8.01 1.89
C ILE A 44 -10.29 -9.07 1.06
N ASP A 45 -11.00 -9.95 0.36
CA ASP A 45 -10.37 -10.94 -0.51
C ASP A 45 -9.65 -10.30 -1.69
N MET A 46 -10.19 -9.19 -2.23
CA MET A 46 -9.49 -8.40 -3.23
C MET A 46 -8.29 -7.66 -2.62
N ALA A 47 -8.45 -7.09 -1.42
CA ALA A 47 -7.37 -6.42 -0.71
C ALA A 47 -6.19 -7.35 -0.42
N ARG A 48 -6.44 -8.61 -0.03
CA ARG A 48 -5.41 -9.65 0.16
C ARG A 48 -4.59 -9.91 -1.08
N LYS A 49 -5.19 -9.83 -2.28
CA LYS A 49 -4.46 -10.00 -3.54
C LYS A 49 -3.59 -8.78 -3.90
N LEU A 50 -3.95 -7.60 -3.42
CA LEU A 50 -3.29 -6.33 -3.74
C LEU A 50 -2.35 -5.84 -2.63
N GLU A 51 -2.38 -6.46 -1.44
CA GLU A 51 -1.51 -6.10 -0.33
C GLU A 51 -0.04 -6.20 -0.75
N GLY A 52 0.72 -5.12 -0.52
CA GLY A 52 2.15 -5.04 -0.83
C GLY A 52 2.48 -4.71 -2.28
N VAL A 53 1.51 -4.58 -3.18
CA VAL A 53 1.77 -4.19 -4.58
C VAL A 53 2.32 -2.76 -4.67
N THR A 54 3.36 -2.57 -5.49
CA THR A 54 3.93 -1.24 -5.73
C THR A 54 2.93 -0.32 -6.42
N ARG A 55 2.62 0.83 -5.81
CA ARG A 55 1.57 1.74 -6.29
C ARG A 55 2.07 2.73 -7.34
N ASN A 56 3.15 3.45 -7.05
CA ASN A 56 3.69 4.53 -7.89
C ASN A 56 5.11 4.89 -7.48
N ALA A 57 5.76 5.75 -8.27
CA ALA A 57 7.01 6.39 -7.89
C ALA A 57 6.86 7.13 -6.54
N GLY A 58 7.93 7.09 -5.74
CA GLY A 58 7.95 7.68 -4.40
C GLY A 58 7.77 9.20 -4.41
N LYS A 59 7.28 9.75 -3.30
CA LYS A 59 7.14 11.21 -3.13
C LYS A 59 8.49 11.92 -3.05
N HIS A 60 9.48 11.27 -2.45
CA HIS A 60 10.85 11.75 -2.35
C HIS A 60 11.80 10.63 -2.80
N ALA A 61 12.99 11.01 -3.29
CA ALA A 61 14.06 10.06 -3.56
C ALA A 61 14.54 9.39 -2.25
N GLY A 62 14.99 8.13 -2.35
CA GLY A 62 15.51 7.40 -1.19
C GLY A 62 16.94 7.77 -0.78
N GLY A 63 17.67 8.50 -1.64
CA GLY A 63 19.06 8.88 -1.41
C GLY A 63 19.74 9.38 -2.69
N VAL A 64 21.06 9.62 -2.61
CA VAL A 64 21.89 10.04 -3.73
C VAL A 64 22.89 8.93 -4.06
N VAL A 65 23.06 8.65 -5.36
CA VAL A 65 24.06 7.70 -5.88
C VAL A 65 25.04 8.45 -6.79
N ILE A 66 26.33 8.10 -6.73
CA ILE A 66 27.39 8.75 -7.53
C ILE A 66 28.09 7.68 -8.38
N SER A 67 28.02 7.82 -9.70
CA SER A 67 28.67 6.94 -10.68
C SER A 67 30.01 7.52 -11.17
N PRO A 68 30.96 6.69 -11.64
CA PRO A 68 32.24 7.16 -12.19
C PRO A 68 32.13 7.82 -13.57
N THR A 69 31.06 7.52 -14.32
CA THR A 69 30.70 8.16 -15.59
C THR A 69 29.23 8.61 -15.55
N LYS A 70 28.58 8.88 -16.70
CA LYS A 70 27.18 9.30 -16.74
C LYS A 70 26.30 8.21 -16.11
N ILE A 71 25.32 8.58 -15.28
CA ILE A 71 24.45 7.60 -14.62
C ILE A 71 23.66 6.74 -15.63
N THR A 72 23.40 7.28 -16.82
CA THR A 72 22.75 6.58 -17.95
C THR A 72 23.56 5.42 -18.50
N ASP A 73 24.86 5.34 -18.19
CA ASP A 73 25.70 4.19 -18.55
C ASP A 73 25.37 2.97 -17.65
N PHE A 74 24.67 3.17 -16.53
CA PHE A 74 24.34 2.16 -15.52
C PHE A 74 22.83 1.93 -15.36
N ALA A 75 22.00 2.98 -15.44
CA ALA A 75 20.56 2.89 -15.24
C ALA A 75 19.78 3.97 -16.00
N PRO A 76 18.53 3.69 -16.45
CA PRO A 76 17.64 4.72 -17.00
C PRO A 76 17.17 5.69 -15.93
N LEU A 77 16.74 6.89 -16.35
CA LEU A 77 16.19 7.92 -15.48
C LEU A 77 14.65 7.92 -15.51
N TYR A 78 14.06 8.19 -14.34
CA TYR A 78 12.65 8.53 -14.19
C TYR A 78 12.54 10.00 -13.79
N CYS A 79 11.68 10.75 -14.47
CA CYS A 79 11.41 12.16 -14.21
C CYS A 79 9.93 12.37 -13.89
N ASP A 80 9.62 13.48 -13.23
CA ASP A 80 8.25 13.95 -13.04
C ASP A 80 7.63 14.42 -14.38
N PRO A 81 6.34 14.84 -14.40
CA PRO A 81 5.68 15.26 -15.63
C PRO A 81 6.33 16.46 -16.34
N GLU A 82 7.06 17.30 -15.61
CA GLU A 82 7.74 18.47 -16.19
C GLU A 82 9.10 18.07 -16.79
N GLY A 83 9.60 16.87 -16.49
CA GLY A 83 10.82 16.32 -17.08
C GLY A 83 12.08 17.07 -16.66
N ASN A 84 12.00 17.96 -15.68
CA ASN A 84 13.09 18.83 -15.29
C ASN A 84 14.10 18.05 -14.44
N ASN A 85 15.25 17.76 -15.03
CA ASN A 85 16.52 17.40 -14.39
C ASN A 85 17.68 18.03 -15.16
#